data_AF-A0A3A6P6N0-F1
#
_entry.id   AF-A0A3A6P6N0-F1
#
_cell.length_a   1.000
_cell.length_b   1.000
_cell.length_c   1.000
_cell.angle_alpha   90.00
_cell.angle_beta   90.00
_cell.angle_gamma   90.00
#
_symmetry.space_group_name_H-M   'P 1'
#
loop_
_entity.id
_entity.type
_entity.pdbx_description
1 polymer ?
#
loop_
_entity_poly.entity_id
_entity_poly.type
_entity_poly.pdbx_seq_one_letter_code
_entity_poly.pdbx_strand_id
1 'polypeptide(L)' 'NEMLAIKGCPPKPEQVVEALQAAGIAVDRRLFENIDAFPGALMKRYQGKPEFDESLFRVD' A
#
# COMPACT_ATOMS: atom_id res chain seq x y z
N ASN A 1 -18.34 0.53 -17.48
CA ASN A 1 -17.39 0.07 -16.44
C ASN A 1 -16.13 -0.34 -17.16
N GLU A 2 -15.03 0.39 -16.95
CA GLU A 2 -13.74 0.10 -17.57
C GLU A 2 -12.89 -0.71 -16.59
N MET A 3 -12.11 -1.69 -17.10
CA MET A 3 -11.22 -2.52 -16.29
C MET A 3 -9.78 -2.29 -16.73
N LEU A 4 -8.91 -1.93 -15.78
CA LEU A 4 -7.47 -1.76 -16.00
C LEU A 4 -6.73 -3.00 -15.51
N ALA A 5 -6.37 -3.88 -16.44
CA ALA A 5 -5.68 -5.13 -16.11
C ALA A 5 -4.18 -4.90 -15.91
N ILE A 6 -3.63 -5.42 -14.81
CA ILE A 6 -2.20 -5.40 -14.49
C ILE A 6 -1.68 -6.84 -14.48
N LYS A 7 -0.54 -7.09 -15.10
CA LYS A 7 0.07 -8.42 -15.17
C LYS A 7 1.01 -8.65 -13.98
N GLY A 8 0.95 -9.83 -13.36
CA GLY A 8 1.90 -10.29 -12.33
C GLY A 8 1.25 -10.73 -11.02
N CYS A 9 1.97 -11.52 -10.20
CA CYS A 9 1.61 -11.89 -8.83
C CYS A 9 2.89 -12.01 -7.96
N PRO A 10 3.29 -10.95 -7.24
CA PRO A 10 2.72 -9.59 -7.28
C PRO A 10 3.09 -8.85 -8.59
N PRO A 11 2.27 -7.87 -9.03
CA PRO A 11 2.64 -6.95 -10.10
C PRO A 11 3.79 -6.03 -9.66
N LYS A 12 4.50 -5.41 -10.62
CA LYS A 12 5.51 -4.41 -10.28
C LYS A 12 4.86 -3.15 -9.70
N PRO A 13 5.42 -2.53 -8.63
CA PRO A 13 4.82 -1.35 -7.99
C PRO A 13 4.51 -0.20 -8.96
N GLU A 14 5.36 0.03 -9.96
CA GLU A 14 5.18 1.11 -10.94
C GLU A 14 3.92 0.89 -11.80
N GLN A 15 3.64 -0.36 -12.14
CA GLN A 15 2.45 -0.71 -12.93
C GLN A 15 1.16 -0.52 -12.12
N VAL A 16 1.23 -0.68 -10.80
CA VAL A 16 0.11 -0.39 -9.89
C VAL A 16 -0.16 1.11 -9.85
N VAL A 17 0.87 1.94 -9.71
CA VAL A 17 0.74 3.40 -9.73
C VAL A 17 0.12 3.88 -11.03
N GLU A 18 0.61 3.40 -12.17
CA GLU A 18 0.12 3.81 -13.49
C GLU A 18 -1.36 3.48 -13.67
N ALA A 19 -1.80 2.29 -13.25
CA ALA A 19 -3.21 1.90 -13.30
C ALA A 19 -4.09 2.76 -12.40
N LEU A 20 -3.64 3.09 -11.18
CA LEU A 20 -4.38 3.97 -10.27
C LEU A 20 -4.51 5.38 -10.86
N GLN A 21 -3.43 5.92 -11.43
CA GLN A 21 -3.45 7.24 -12.07
C GLN A 21 -4.34 7.26 -13.33
N ALA A 22 -4.33 6.19 -14.13
CA ALA A 22 -5.23 6.04 -15.28
C ALA A 22 -6.71 5.95 -14.86
N ALA A 23 -6.99 5.41 -13.67
CA ALA A 23 -8.32 5.45 -13.06
C ALA A 23 -8.69 6.82 -12.44
N GLY A 24 -7.82 7.83 -12.55
CA GLY A 24 -8.02 9.16 -11.97
C GLY A 24 -7.73 9.24 -10.46
N ILE A 25 -7.10 8.21 -9.88
CA ILE A 25 -6.75 8.17 -8.46
C ILE A 25 -5.37 8.80 -8.30
N ALA A 26 -5.32 9.94 -7.64
CA ALA A 26 -4.06 10.61 -7.31
C ALA A 26 -3.31 9.83 -6.22
N VAL A 27 -2.11 9.35 -6.55
CA VAL A 27 -1.24 8.60 -5.64
C VAL A 27 0.19 9.12 -5.68
N ASP A 28 0.85 9.13 -4.52
CA ASP A 28 2.28 9.42 -4.41
C ASP A 28 3.07 8.14 -4.70
N ARG A 29 3.86 8.16 -5.78
CA ARG A 29 4.74 7.05 -6.21
C ARG A 29 5.63 6.53 -5.08
N ARG A 30 6.09 7.42 -4.20
CA ARG A 30 7.02 7.08 -3.10
C ARG A 30 6.42 6.10 -2.09
N LEU A 31 5.08 6.00 -2.01
CA LEU A 31 4.40 5.03 -1.16
C LEU A 31 4.54 3.59 -1.68
N PHE A 32 4.79 3.42 -2.98
CA PHE A 32 4.87 2.12 -3.65
C PHE A 32 6.32 1.63 -3.80
N GLU A 33 7.31 2.52 -3.70
CA GLU A 33 8.75 2.19 -3.75
C GLU A 33 9.22 1.32 -2.58
N ASN A 34 8.58 1.44 -1.41
CA ASN A 34 8.92 0.72 -0.18
C ASN A 34 7.71 -0.02 0.41
N ILE A 35 6.92 -0.68 -0.45
CA ILE A 35 5.61 -1.24 -0.07
C ILE A 35 5.70 -2.26 1.07
N ASP A 36 6.78 -3.05 1.13
CA ASP A 36 6.99 -4.06 2.18
C ASP A 36 7.26 -3.44 3.56
N ALA A 37 7.91 -2.28 3.60
CA ALA A 37 8.22 -1.58 4.84
C ALA A 37 7.09 -0.64 5.29
N PHE A 38 6.17 -0.30 4.38
CA PHE A 38 5.11 0.67 4.62
C PHE A 38 4.18 0.29 5.80
N PRO A 39 3.73 -0.96 5.98
CA PRO A 39 2.94 -1.35 7.15
C PRO A 39 3.62 -1.02 8.48
N GLY A 40 4.93 -1.24 8.59
CA GLY A 40 5.70 -0.87 9.79
C GLY A 40 5.72 0.64 10.07
N ALA A 41 5.68 1.47 9.03
CA ALA A 41 5.57 2.93 9.20
C ALA A 41 4.19 3.35 9.73
N LEU A 42 3.12 2.62 9.37
CA LEU A 42 1.77 2.88 9.88
C LEU A 42 1.65 2.57 11.39
N MET A 43 2.38 1.58 11.90
CA MET A 43 2.40 1.23 13.33
C MET A 43 2.64 2.45 14.23
N LYS A 44 3.65 3.27 13.89
CA LYS A 44 4.02 4.48 14.65
C LYS A 44 2.87 5.49 14.78
N ARG A 45 1.94 5.51 13.82
CA ARG A 45 0.79 6.44 13.84
C ARG A 45 -0.25 6.06 14.90
N TYR A 46 -0.31 4.79 15.28
CA TYR A 46 -1.29 4.26 16.21
C TYR A 46 -0.70 3.94 17.59
N GLN A 47 0.62 3.84 17.70
CA GLN A 47 1.30 3.61 18.98
C GLN A 47 0.83 4.59 20.07
N GLY A 48 0.39 4.04 21.21
CA GLY A 48 -0.12 4.79 22.36
C GLY A 48 -1.61 5.11 22.35
N LYS A 49 -2.34 4.72 21.29
CA LYS A 49 -3.80 4.86 21.23
C LYS A 49 -4.51 3.61 21.79
N PRO A 50 -5.68 3.75 22.43
CA PRO A 50 -6.41 2.62 23.01
C PRO A 50 -6.88 1.60 21.96
N GLU A 51 -7.09 2.03 20.71
CA GLU A 51 -7.45 1.15 19.59
C GLU A 51 -6.26 0.44 18.93
N PHE A 52 -5.04 0.66 19.40
CA PHE A 52 -3.85 0.07 18.80
C PHE A 52 -3.69 -1.40 19.20
N ASP A 53 -3.60 -2.26 18.19
CA ASP A 53 -3.33 -3.68 18.33
C ASP A 53 -2.03 -4.04 17.61
N GLU A 54 -1.00 -4.40 18.39
CA GLU A 54 0.33 -4.75 17.86
C GLU A 54 0.30 -6.06 17.06
N SER A 55 -0.67 -6.95 17.31
CA SER A 55 -0.80 -8.21 16.57
C SER A 55 -1.09 -8.00 15.08
N LEU A 56 -1.68 -6.86 14.70
CA LEU A 56 -1.94 -6.49 13.30
C LEU A 56 -0.68 -6.10 12.52
N PHE A 57 0.48 -6.00 13.18
CA PHE A 57 1.76 -5.59 12.58
C PHE A 57 2.84 -6.69 12.68
N ARG A 58 2.46 -7.91 13.08
CA ARG A 58 3.36 -9.07 13.15
C ARG A 58 2.84 -10.18 12.24
N VAL A 59 3.75 -11.02 11.75
CA VAL A 59 3.43 -12.22 10.97
C VAL A 59 3.90 -13.39 11.82
N ASP A 60 2.97 -14.04 12.51
CA ASP A 60 3.22 -15.24 13.32
C ASP A 60 2.93 -16.51 12.50
#